data_AF-A0A927IXX8-F1
#
_entry.id   AF-A0A927IXX8-F1
#
_cell.length_a   1.000
_cell.length_b   1.000
_cell.length_c   1.000
_cell.angle_alpha   90.00
_cell.angle_beta   90.00
_cell.angle_gamma   90.00
#
_symmetry.space_group_name_H-M   'P 1'
#
loop_
_entity.id
_entity.type
_entity.pdbx_description
1 polymer ?
#
loop_
_entity_poly.entity_id
_entity_poly.type
_entity_poly.pdbx_seq_one_letter_code
_entity_poly.pdbx_strand_id
1 'polypeptide(L)'
;MRFTSEQRLDDDVLERELALGEIPGILWMPASASTAAPVPLILLGHPGGLGRMYPRRQLALDLFDAFGSREKTLQANLGGHTGVPPFAGDDAGRFFARHLR
;
A
#
# COMPACT_ATOMS: atom_id res chain seq x y z
N MET A 1 -0.10 -13.47 -4.50
CA MET A 1 -0.62 -12.12 -4.79
C MET A 1 -1.27 -12.15 -6.17
N ARG A 2 -2.49 -11.62 -6.31
CA ARG A 2 -3.22 -11.54 -7.59
C ARG A 2 -3.80 -10.13 -7.75
N PHE A 3 -3.63 -9.51 -8.90
CA PHE A 3 -4.30 -8.25 -9.23
C PHE A 3 -5.71 -8.53 -9.77
N THR A 4 -6.70 -7.75 -9.31
CA THR A 4 -8.11 -7.93 -9.67
C THR A 4 -8.63 -6.81 -10.56
N SER A 5 -8.07 -5.61 -10.43
CA SER A 5 -8.34 -4.47 -11.30
C SER A 5 -7.13 -3.54 -11.36
N GLU A 6 -7.13 -2.67 -12.36
CA GLU A 6 -6.09 -1.66 -12.58
C GLU A 6 -6.71 -0.45 -13.26
N GLN A 7 -6.37 0.74 -12.77
CA GLN A 7 -6.73 2.00 -13.39
C GLN A 7 -5.61 3.04 -13.24
N ARG A 8 -5.50 3.94 -14.22
CA ARG A 8 -4.67 5.13 -14.11
C ARG A 8 -5.48 6.24 -13.45
N LEU A 9 -4.93 6.84 -12.41
CA LEU A 9 -5.38 8.08 -11.80
C LEU A 9 -4.63 9.27 -12.44
N ASP A 10 -4.99 10.48 -12.02
CA ASP A 10 -4.26 11.69 -12.40
C ASP A 10 -2.78 11.63 -11.91
N ASP A 11 -1.91 12.47 -12.47
CA ASP A 11 -0.47 12.55 -12.13
C ASP A 11 0.33 11.24 -12.33
N ASP A 12 -0.07 10.44 -13.32
CA ASP A 12 0.59 9.18 -13.72
C ASP A 12 0.69 8.12 -12.62
N VAL A 13 -0.25 8.14 -11.66
CA VAL A 13 -0.39 7.12 -10.62
C VAL A 13 -1.23 5.96 -11.16
N LEU A 14 -0.72 4.74 -11.05
CA LEU A 14 -1.49 3.51 -11.21
C LEU A 14 -2.06 3.08 -9.86
N GLU A 15 -3.37 2.87 -9.84
CA GLU A 15 -4.08 2.18 -8.78
C GLU A 15 -4.35 0.74 -9.22
N ARG A 16 -3.94 -0.24 -8.43
CA ARG A 16 -4.30 -1.65 -8.65
C ARG A 16 -4.96 -2.23 -7.42
N GLU A 17 -6.15 -2.77 -7.58
CA GLU A 17 -6.70 -3.65 -6.56
C GLU A 17 -6.01 -5.01 -6.65
N LEU A 18 -5.72 -5.58 -5.48
CA LEU A 18 -5.08 -6.87 -5.37
C LEU A 18 -5.64 -7.67 -4.21
N ALA A 19 -5.43 -8.97 -4.28
CA ALA A 19 -5.67 -9.90 -3.20
C ALA A 19 -4.42 -10.70 -2.86
N LEU A 20 -4.12 -10.84 -1.57
CA LEU A 20 -3.20 -11.85 -1.04
C LEU A 20 -4.00 -12.87 -0.23
N GLY A 21 -4.32 -14.01 -0.86
CA GLY A 21 -5.33 -14.91 -0.31
C GLY A 21 -6.66 -14.17 -0.21
N GLU A 22 -7.26 -14.19 0.98
CA GLU A 22 -8.56 -13.55 1.27
C GLU A 22 -8.44 -12.07 1.69
N ILE A 23 -7.24 -11.48 1.63
CA ILE A 23 -7.03 -10.08 2.04
C ILE A 23 -7.06 -9.16 0.82
N PRO A 24 -8.06 -8.28 0.69
CA PRO A 24 -8.07 -7.25 -0.33
C PRO A 24 -7.10 -6.12 0.04
N GLY A 25 -6.52 -5.49 -0.97
CA GLY A 25 -5.68 -4.32 -0.83
C GLY A 25 -5.70 -3.47 -2.10
N ILE A 26 -5.23 -2.23 -1.97
CA ILE A 26 -5.03 -1.30 -3.08
C ILE A 26 -3.54 -0.94 -3.10
N LEU A 27 -2.96 -0.93 -4.30
CA LEU A 27 -1.59 -0.55 -4.57
C LEU A 27 -1.57 0.73 -5.40
N TRP A 28 -0.99 1.80 -4.86
CA TRP A 28 -0.67 3.01 -5.63
C TRP A 28 0.80 3.05 -5.96
N MET A 29 1.12 3.25 -7.23
CA MET A 29 2.49 3.32 -7.74
C MET A 29 2.54 4.23 -8.96
N PRO A 30 3.61 5.00 -9.19
CA PRO A 30 3.81 5.67 -10.49
C PRO A 30 3.81 4.66 -11.63
N ALA A 31 3.32 5.06 -12.81
CA ALA A 31 3.28 4.16 -13.98
C ALA A 31 4.66 3.75 -14.48
N SER A 32 5.70 4.53 -14.17
CA SER A 32 7.11 4.22 -14.47
C SER A 32 7.69 3.09 -13.60
N ALA A 33 7.00 2.72 -12.53
CA ALA A 33 7.43 1.67 -11.62
C ALA A 33 7.50 0.32 -12.31
N SER A 34 8.67 -0.32 -12.22
CA SER A 34 8.86 -1.67 -12.75
C SER A 34 9.84 -2.45 -11.88
N THR A 35 9.99 -3.75 -12.14
CA THR A 35 11.05 -4.55 -11.50
C THR A 35 12.45 -4.07 -11.87
N ALA A 36 12.63 -3.43 -13.03
CA ALA A 36 13.89 -2.85 -13.48
C ALA A 36 14.13 -1.44 -12.91
N ALA A 37 13.07 -0.72 -12.58
CA ALA A 37 13.09 0.59 -11.92
C ALA A 37 12.17 0.55 -10.69
N PRO A 38 12.61 -0.11 -9.60
CA PRO A 38 11.81 -0.23 -8.39
C PRO A 38 11.61 1.15 -7.79
N VAL A 39 10.36 1.57 -7.71
CA VAL A 39 9.98 2.80 -7.01
C VAL A 39 9.61 2.49 -5.58
N PRO A 40 9.64 3.50 -4.71
CA PRO A 40 9.22 3.30 -3.34
C PRO A 40 7.75 2.87 -3.25
N LEU A 41 7.41 2.02 -2.28
CA LEU A 41 6.01 1.63 -2.03
C LEU A 41 5.47 1.98 -0.62
N ILE A 42 4.22 2.47 -0.56
CA ILE A 42 3.41 2.52 0.66
C ILE A 42 2.31 1.47 0.59
N LEU A 43 2.27 0.57 1.57
CA LEU A 43 1.13 -0.30 1.80
C LEU A 43 0.31 0.24 2.97
N LEU A 44 -0.90 0.72 2.70
CA LEU A 44 -1.86 1.11 3.74
C LEU A 44 -2.77 -0.07 4.04
N GLY A 45 -2.56 -0.71 5.20
CA GLY A 45 -3.46 -1.76 5.67
C GLY A 45 -4.75 -1.16 6.21
N HIS A 46 -5.92 -1.68 5.80
CA HIS A 46 -7.22 -1.29 6.36
C HIS A 46 -7.89 -2.40 7.18
N PRO A 47 -7.84 -2.37 8.52
CA PRO A 47 -8.57 -3.32 9.36
C PRO A 47 -9.55 -2.65 10.34
N GLY A 48 -10.75 -3.23 10.47
CA GLY A 48 -11.80 -2.82 11.41
C GLY A 48 -11.52 -3.14 12.89
N GLY A 49 -10.36 -2.71 13.41
CA GLY A 49 -9.91 -2.88 14.79
C GLY A 49 -8.95 -4.04 15.03
N LEU A 50 -8.30 -4.04 16.21
CA LEU A 50 -7.27 -5.02 16.62
C LEU A 50 -7.69 -6.48 16.42
N GLY A 51 -8.92 -6.84 16.84
CA GLY A 51 -9.41 -8.21 16.75
C GLY A 51 -9.50 -8.75 15.31
N ARG A 52 -9.82 -7.90 14.33
CA ARG A 52 -9.85 -8.28 12.91
C ARG A 52 -8.47 -8.20 12.24
N MET A 53 -7.54 -7.43 12.81
CA MET A 53 -6.19 -7.30 12.29
C MET A 53 -5.28 -8.46 12.70
N TYR A 54 -5.34 -8.92 13.95
CA TYR A 54 -4.38 -9.89 14.50
C TYR A 54 -4.25 -11.18 13.66
N PRO A 55 -5.34 -11.83 13.21
CA PRO A 55 -5.25 -13.01 12.36
C PRO A 55 -4.63 -12.74 10.98
N ARG A 56 -4.65 -11.47 10.54
CA ARG A 56 -4.20 -11.02 9.22
C ARG A 56 -2.80 -10.37 9.23
N ARG A 57 -2.19 -10.24 10.42
CA ARG A 57 -0.90 -9.56 10.59
C ARG A 57 0.21 -10.20 9.77
N GLN A 58 0.35 -11.53 9.83
CA GLN A 58 1.42 -12.22 9.11
C GLN A 58 1.26 -12.05 7.59
N LEU A 59 0.04 -12.16 7.08
CA LEU A 59 -0.25 -11.94 5.66
C LEU A 59 0.07 -10.50 5.21
N ALA A 60 -0.17 -9.49 6.04
CA ALA A 60 0.22 -8.12 5.72
C ALA A 60 1.75 -7.95 5.64
N LEU A 61 2.50 -8.68 6.47
CA LEU A 61 3.97 -8.72 6.41
C LEU A 61 4.46 -9.47 5.16
N ASP A 62 3.84 -10.61 4.83
CA ASP A 62 4.18 -11.38 3.63
C ASP A 62 3.89 -10.56 2.36
N LEU A 63 2.81 -9.76 2.34
CA LEU A 63 2.50 -8.83 1.26
C LEU A 63 3.57 -7.73 1.15
N PHE A 64 4.00 -7.16 2.28
CA PHE A 64 5.05 -6.17 2.33
C PHE A 64 6.39 -6.72 1.78
N ASP A 65 6.74 -7.95 2.15
CA ASP A 65 7.96 -8.63 1.69
C ASP A 65 7.91 -8.93 0.18
N ALA A 66 6.75 -9.33 -0.34
CA ALA A 66 6.56 -9.64 -1.76
C ALA A 66 6.87 -8.46 -2.71
N PHE A 67 6.82 -7.23 -2.23
CA PHE A 67 7.17 -6.08 -3.06
C PHE A 67 8.68 -5.94 -3.25
N GLY A 68 9.12 -5.89 -4.51
CA GLY A 68 10.54 -5.76 -4.88
C GLY A 68 11.15 -4.37 -4.67
N SER A 69 10.48 -3.48 -3.94
CA SER A 69 10.99 -2.13 -3.69
C SER A 69 12.10 -2.13 -2.63
N ARG A 70 13.18 -1.38 -2.89
CA ARG A 70 14.26 -1.12 -1.93
C ARG A 70 13.85 -0.11 -0.85
N GLU A 71 12.81 0.67 -1.12
CA GLU A 71 12.31 1.73 -0.25
C GLU A 71 10.82 1.50 -0.03
N LYS A 72 10.47 0.67 0.94
CA LYS A 72 9.07 0.33 1.26
C LYS A 72 8.74 0.69 2.69
N THR A 73 7.56 1.25 2.91
CA THR A 73 7.01 1.55 4.24
C THR A 73 5.64 0.91 4.40
N LEU A 74 5.45 0.17 5.48
CA LEU A 74 4.16 -0.41 5.86
C LEU A 74 3.49 0.51 6.90
N GLN A 75 2.29 1.00 6.59
CA GLN A 75 1.42 1.61 7.59
C GLN A 75 0.28 0.68 7.92
N ALA A 76 0.39 0.05 9.10
CA ALA A 76 -0.67 -0.75 9.69
C ALA A 76 -1.48 0.12 10.65
N ASN A 77 -2.57 0.71 10.15
CA ASN A 77 -3.47 1.50 10.98
C ASN A 77 -4.39 0.56 11.77
N LEU A 78 -4.44 0.72 13.10
CA LEU A 78 -5.20 -0.16 14.01
C LEU A 78 -6.68 0.25 14.15
N GLY A 79 -7.05 1.42 13.62
CA GLY A 79 -8.41 1.97 13.65
C GLY A 79 -9.19 1.65 12.36
N GLY A 80 -10.52 1.80 12.41
CA GLY A 80 -11.38 1.71 11.21
C GLY A 80 -11.11 2.83 10.20
N HIS A 81 -11.96 2.98 9.17
CA HIS A 81 -11.81 4.00 8.10
C HIS A 81 -11.61 5.44 8.62
N THR A 82 -12.04 5.73 9.84
CA THR A 82 -11.90 7.04 10.52
C THR A 82 -10.70 7.14 11.47
N GLY A 83 -9.95 6.05 11.68
CA GLY A 83 -8.86 5.94 12.65
C GLY A 83 -7.46 6.01 12.05
N VAL A 84 -7.34 6.49 10.81
CA VAL A 84 -6.03 6.78 10.20
C VAL A 84 -5.45 8.02 10.91
N PRO A 85 -4.27 7.94 11.54
CA PRO A 85 -3.67 9.09 12.19
C PRO A 85 -3.43 10.22 11.17
N PRO A 86 -3.64 11.50 11.53
CA PRO A 86 -3.45 12.61 10.59
C PRO A 86 -2.07 12.64 9.92
N PHE A 87 -1.02 12.25 10.66
CA PHE A 87 0.34 12.20 10.13
C PHE A 87 0.53 11.16 9.01
N ALA A 88 -0.36 10.17 8.89
CA ALA A 88 -0.25 9.14 7.86
C ALA A 88 -0.45 9.72 6.46
N GLY A 89 -1.35 10.70 6.33
CA GLY A 89 -1.50 11.47 5.10
C GLY A 89 -0.26 12.30 4.79
N ASP A 90 0.33 12.95 5.79
CA ASP A 90 1.56 13.75 5.61
C ASP A 90 2.77 12.89 5.22
N ASP A 91 2.92 11.70 5.82
CA ASP A 91 4.01 10.78 5.48
C ASP A 91 3.83 10.19 4.09
N ALA A 92 2.60 9.87 3.69
CA ALA A 92 2.29 9.50 2.32
C ALA A 92 2.59 10.64 1.35
N GLY A 93 2.17 11.87 1.67
CA GLY A 93 2.44 13.06 0.87
C GLY A 93 3.93 13.35 0.72
N ARG A 94 4.71 13.30 1.80
CA ARG A 94 6.18 13.46 1.77
C ARG A 94 6.87 12.38 0.95
N PHE A 95 6.37 11.16 1.06
CA PHE A 95 6.88 10.06 0.28
C PHE A 95 6.60 10.24 -1.21
N PHE A 96 5.37 10.60 -1.60
CA PHE A 96 5.02 10.86 -2.98
C PHE A 96 5.81 12.05 -3.53
N ALA A 97 5.90 13.16 -2.80
CA ALA A 97 6.67 14.34 -3.22
C ALA A 97 8.17 14.08 -3.44
N ARG A 98 8.75 13.07 -2.78
CA ARG A 98 10.16 12.67 -3.00
C ARG A 98 10.36 11.81 -4.24
N HIS A 99 9.32 11.11 -4.71
CA HIS A 99 9.48 10.00 -5.65
C HIS A 99 8.59 10.08 -6.90
N LEU A 100 7.54 10.89 -6.87
CA LEU A 100 6.76 11.32 -8.02
C LEU A 100 7.30 12.69 -8.44
N ARG A 101 8.05 12.72 -9.54
CA ARG A 101 8.45 13.93 -10.26
C ARG A 101 7.92 13.84 -11.67
#